data_AF-A0A9E4C4X7-F1
#
_entry.id   AF-A0A9E4C4X7-F1
#
_cell.length_a   1.000
_cell.length_b   1.000
_cell.length_c   1.000
_cell.angle_alpha   90.00
_cell.angle_beta   90.00
_cell.angle_gamma   90.00
#
_symmetry.space_group_name_H-M   'P 1'
#
loop_
_entity.id
_entity.type
_entity.pdbx_description
1 polymer ?
#
loop_
_entity_poly.entity_id
_entity_poly.type
_entity_poly.pdbx_seq_one_letter_code
_entity_poly.pdbx_strand_id
1 'polypeptide(L)'
;MDAALREGENVLLIFAIGCGAADWFSAEGKIERSDGAEQVLYTGTLWQVQPADAWGPASYVAVLAPAEWAKGRFAGWREATVVDGTEPREWSPLPVEESMVWAREVAAFGEVASEGALEWVAFPETMQTAKCVRREAFLTGGKTHSLVQTTDEVRAAYLVLDFGRLLCGFPHLRLRGQAGVVIDLGFARASGAVESRLRYVCRDGLQEWTAPQLATCRYLVVRIGSCPEDMEIDSVALVERRVAVEPRGSFTTVGEDWERLWRTGEQTLADSRQEG
;
A
#
# COMPACT_ATOMS: atom_id res chain seq x y z
N MET A 1 11.93 -3.63 -11.43
CA MET A 1 12.20 -2.60 -10.41
C MET A 1 13.30 -1.73 -10.96
N ASP A 2 13.04 -0.44 -11.12
CA ASP A 2 14.10 0.52 -11.37
C ASP A 2 15.06 0.54 -10.16
N ALA A 3 16.33 0.88 -10.39
CA ALA A 3 17.29 1.01 -9.31
C ALA A 3 16.80 2.10 -8.32
N ALA A 4 16.75 1.77 -7.03
CA ALA A 4 16.31 2.71 -5.99
C ALA A 4 17.25 3.93 -5.85
N LEU A 5 18.50 3.79 -6.30
CA LEU A 5 19.50 4.84 -6.35
C LEU A 5 19.75 5.27 -7.79
N ARG A 6 19.94 6.57 -7.99
CA ARG A 6 20.32 7.18 -9.27
C ARG A 6 21.71 7.80 -9.19
N GLU A 7 22.32 8.03 -10.34
CA GLU A 7 23.54 8.84 -10.40
C GLU A 7 23.24 10.28 -9.92
N GLY A 8 24.12 10.83 -9.07
CA GLY A 8 23.98 12.18 -8.53
C GLY A 8 23.20 12.28 -7.21
N GLU A 9 22.36 13.32 -7.10
CA GLU A 9 21.63 13.66 -5.86
C GLU A 9 20.49 12.66 -5.61
N ASN A 10 20.57 11.95 -4.48
CA ASN A 10 19.55 11.01 -4.01
C ASN A 10 18.88 11.57 -2.76
N VAL A 11 17.60 11.24 -2.58
CA VAL A 11 16.79 11.70 -1.45
C VAL A 11 16.23 10.47 -0.76
N LEU A 12 16.50 10.34 0.53
CA LEU A 12 15.86 9.34 1.38
C LEU A 12 14.74 10.02 2.17
N LEU A 13 13.49 9.62 1.89
CA LEU A 13 12.30 10.11 2.58
C LEU A 13 11.73 8.99 3.43
N ILE A 14 11.50 9.28 4.71
CA ILE A 14 10.93 8.32 5.67
C ILE A 14 9.67 8.92 6.27
N PHE A 15 8.59 8.15 6.25
CA PHE A 15 7.37 8.46 6.98
C PHE A 15 7.41 7.73 8.32
N ALA A 16 7.67 8.47 9.40
CA ALA A 16 7.52 7.95 10.75
C ALA A 16 6.05 8.10 11.17
N ILE A 17 5.37 6.97 11.36
CA ILE A 17 4.04 6.93 11.97
C ILE A 17 4.22 6.49 13.40
N GLY A 18 3.72 7.27 14.35
CA GLY A 18 3.68 6.85 15.73
C GLY A 18 2.48 7.41 16.47
N CYS A 19 2.43 7.18 17.79
CA CYS A 19 1.29 7.47 18.65
C CYS A 19 1.44 8.74 19.50
N GLY A 20 2.52 9.51 19.38
CA GLY A 20 2.68 10.78 20.10
C GLY A 20 4.06 11.44 20.07
N ALA A 21 4.22 12.47 20.90
CA ALA A 21 5.44 13.31 20.94
C ALA A 21 6.73 12.60 21.42
N ALA A 22 6.63 11.33 21.85
CA ALA A 22 7.76 10.51 22.28
C ALA A 22 8.23 9.54 21.18
N ASP A 23 7.60 9.55 20.01
CA ASP A 23 8.01 8.69 18.90
C ASP A 23 9.37 9.14 18.36
N TRP A 24 10.23 8.16 18.15
CA TRP A 24 11.53 8.32 17.53
C TRP A 24 11.69 7.25 16.46
N PHE A 25 12.54 7.52 15.47
CA PHE A 25 12.91 6.52 14.48
C PHE A 25 14.42 6.43 14.41
N SER A 26 14.92 5.23 14.14
CA SER A 26 16.30 4.99 13.76
C SER A 26 16.31 4.37 12.38
N ALA A 27 17.22 4.84 11.52
CA ALA A 27 17.45 4.27 10.21
C ALA A 27 18.96 4.20 9.99
N GLU A 28 19.43 3.01 9.66
CA GLU A 28 20.82 2.73 9.33
C GLU A 28 20.87 2.09 7.95
N GLY A 29 21.83 2.49 7.14
CA GLY A 29 21.96 1.99 5.78
C GLY A 29 23.37 2.13 5.26
N LYS A 30 23.68 1.36 4.23
CA LYS A 30 24.97 1.41 3.55
C LYS A 30 24.75 1.44 2.05
N ILE A 31 25.41 2.37 1.39
CA ILE A 31 25.50 2.45 -0.06
C ILE A 31 26.90 1.97 -0.44
N GLU A 32 26.97 0.86 -1.15
CA GLU A 32 28.22 0.35 -1.74
C GLU A 32 28.31 0.79 -3.20
N ARG A 33 29.44 1.41 -3.55
CA ARG A 33 29.72 1.90 -4.90
C ARG A 33 30.52 0.86 -5.68
N SER A 34 30.49 0.97 -7.02
CA SER A 34 31.20 0.05 -7.91
C SER A 34 32.73 0.03 -7.74
N ASP A 35 33.30 1.09 -7.17
CA ASP A 35 34.73 1.20 -6.82
C ASP A 35 35.06 0.57 -5.44
N GLY A 36 34.08 -0.04 -4.78
CA GLY A 36 34.20 -0.60 -3.43
C GLY A 36 34.13 0.45 -2.32
N ALA A 37 33.93 1.73 -2.64
CA ALA A 37 33.73 2.75 -1.63
C ALA A 37 32.36 2.61 -0.96
N GLU A 38 32.33 2.83 0.34
CA GLU A 38 31.13 2.68 1.15
C GLU A 38 30.71 4.04 1.70
N GLN A 39 29.42 4.33 1.62
CA GLN A 39 28.81 5.47 2.28
C GLN A 39 27.77 4.95 3.25
N VAL A 40 27.98 5.21 4.54
CA VAL A 40 27.04 4.80 5.59
C VAL A 40 26.07 5.94 5.87
N LEU A 41 24.80 5.57 6.06
CA LEU A 41 23.69 6.43 6.37
C LEU A 41 23.23 6.11 7.79
N TYR A 42 23.09 7.14 8.61
CA TYR A 42 22.56 7.02 9.96
C TYR A 42 21.56 8.14 10.21
N THR A 43 20.54 7.87 11.03
CA THR A 43 19.71 8.91 11.64
C THR A 43 20.53 9.82 12.54
N GLY A 44 20.27 11.12 12.49
CA GLY A 44 21.03 12.12 13.23
C GLY A 44 20.63 13.55 12.87
N THR A 45 21.41 14.54 13.29
CA THR A 45 21.10 15.97 13.11
C THR A 45 21.11 16.46 11.66
N LEU A 46 21.61 15.66 10.72
CA LEU A 46 21.55 15.96 9.29
C LEU A 46 20.16 15.76 8.69
N TRP A 47 19.26 15.11 9.42
CA TRP A 47 17.89 14.91 8.99
C TRP A 47 17.05 16.15 9.24
N GLN A 48 16.08 16.35 8.35
CA GLN A 48 15.06 17.37 8.51
C GLN A 48 13.71 16.69 8.76
N VAL A 49 12.81 17.37 9.46
CA VAL A 49 11.48 16.88 9.83
C VAL A 49 10.40 17.95 9.58
N GLN A 50 9.24 17.50 9.12
CA GLN A 50 8.01 18.29 8.99
C GLN A 50 6.81 17.44 9.42
N PRO A 51 5.78 18.04 10.03
CA PRO A 51 4.47 17.41 10.13
C PRO A 51 3.97 16.94 8.76
N ALA A 52 3.43 15.73 8.71
CA ALA A 52 2.89 15.17 7.49
C ALA A 52 1.39 15.46 7.40
N ASP A 53 1.01 16.72 7.18
CA ASP A 53 -0.39 17.20 7.25
C ASP A 53 -1.35 16.51 6.28
N ALA A 54 -0.81 15.86 5.24
CA ALA A 54 -1.56 15.00 4.35
C ALA A 54 -2.10 13.74 5.04
N TRP A 55 -1.56 13.34 6.20
CA TRP A 55 -1.96 12.16 6.94
C TRP A 55 -2.89 12.50 8.11
N GLY A 56 -3.96 11.73 8.23
CA GLY A 56 -4.79 11.61 9.43
C GLY A 56 -4.77 10.16 9.96
N PRO A 57 -5.49 9.86 11.06
CA PRO A 57 -5.42 8.56 11.74
C PRO A 57 -5.71 7.33 10.87
N ALA A 58 -6.56 7.48 9.85
CA ALA A 58 -6.89 6.42 8.87
C ALA A 58 -7.21 7.05 7.50
N SER A 59 -6.51 8.13 7.16
CA SER A 59 -6.79 8.90 5.95
C SER A 59 -5.55 9.56 5.39
N TYR A 60 -5.53 9.74 4.08
CA TYR A 60 -4.54 10.52 3.35
C TYR A 60 -5.24 11.51 2.42
N VAL A 61 -4.82 12.76 2.42
CA VAL A 61 -5.36 13.84 1.59
C VAL A 61 -4.27 14.35 0.65
N ALA A 62 -4.30 13.90 -0.60
CA ALA A 62 -3.20 14.09 -1.54
C ALA A 62 -2.95 15.55 -1.92
N VAL A 63 -3.95 16.44 -1.82
CA VAL A 63 -3.77 17.88 -2.08
C VAL A 63 -2.92 18.57 -1.01
N LEU A 64 -2.87 18.02 0.21
CA LEU A 64 -2.03 18.53 1.29
C LEU A 64 -0.60 18.00 1.21
N ALA A 65 -0.32 17.04 0.33
CA ALA A 65 1.00 16.47 0.17
C ALA A 65 1.93 17.47 -0.54
N PRO A 66 3.01 17.94 0.11
CA PRO A 66 3.94 18.89 -0.48
C PRO A 66 4.55 18.35 -1.79
N ALA A 67 4.43 19.11 -2.87
CA ALA A 67 4.96 18.74 -4.18
C ALA A 67 6.49 18.53 -4.20
N GLU A 68 7.19 19.12 -3.23
CA GLU A 68 8.64 19.08 -3.13
C GLU A 68 9.17 17.80 -2.47
N TRP A 69 8.33 16.96 -1.81
CA TRP A 69 8.74 15.73 -1.10
C TRP A 69 9.68 14.82 -1.92
N ALA A 70 9.39 14.63 -3.20
CA ALA A 70 10.21 13.78 -4.08
C ALA A 70 11.51 14.45 -4.59
N LYS A 71 11.68 15.76 -4.36
CA LYS A 71 12.80 16.56 -4.88
C LYS A 71 13.91 16.82 -3.86
N GLY A 72 13.70 16.49 -2.58
CA GLY A 72 14.74 16.61 -1.55
C GLY A 72 15.09 18.04 -1.12
N ARG A 73 14.35 19.04 -1.60
CA ARG A 73 14.60 20.45 -1.31
C ARG A 73 13.43 21.02 -0.54
N PHE A 74 13.52 20.93 0.78
CA PHE A 74 12.38 21.20 1.62
C PHE A 74 12.49 22.53 2.33
N ALA A 75 11.87 23.57 1.75
CA ALA A 75 11.69 24.83 2.45
C ALA A 75 10.71 24.65 3.64
N GLY A 76 11.08 25.13 4.82
CA GLY A 76 10.22 25.09 6.02
C GLY A 76 10.31 23.84 6.88
N TRP A 77 11.18 22.87 6.53
CA TRP A 77 11.46 21.74 7.41
C TRP A 77 12.40 22.17 8.55
N ARG A 78 12.24 21.54 9.70
CA ARG A 78 13.06 21.79 10.90
C ARG A 78 14.15 20.75 11.00
N GLU A 79 15.26 21.05 11.67
CA GLU A 79 16.28 20.05 11.99
C GLU A 79 15.70 18.97 12.91
N ALA A 80 16.09 17.71 12.68
CA ALA A 80 15.75 16.61 13.56
C ALA A 80 16.44 16.79 14.91
N THR A 81 15.73 16.49 15.99
CA THR A 81 16.30 16.44 17.35
C THR A 81 16.71 15.00 17.66
N VAL A 82 17.95 14.81 18.11
CA VAL A 82 18.40 13.51 18.63
C VAL A 82 17.85 13.33 20.03
N VAL A 83 17.23 12.18 20.27
CA VAL A 83 16.69 11.81 21.58
C VAL A 83 17.42 10.57 22.09
N ASP A 84 17.47 10.41 23.41
CA ASP A 84 17.92 9.16 24.02
C ASP A 84 16.85 8.08 23.77
N GLY A 85 16.98 7.39 22.63
CA GLY A 85 16.18 6.21 22.35
C GLY A 85 16.54 5.09 23.31
N THR A 86 15.57 4.28 23.72
CA THR A 86 15.88 2.98 24.32
C THR A 86 16.61 2.14 23.28
N GLU A 87 17.89 1.81 23.54
CA GLU A 87 18.59 0.79 22.75
C GLU A 87 17.70 -0.46 22.64
N PRO A 88 17.34 -0.90 21.43
CA PRO A 88 16.74 -2.21 21.26
C PRO A 88 17.73 -3.22 21.83
N ARG A 89 17.37 -3.94 22.90
CA ARG A 89 18.27 -4.90 23.56
C ARG A 89 18.80 -5.97 22.59
N GLU A 90 18.11 -6.18 21.46
CA GLU A 90 18.51 -7.04 20.35
C GLU A 90 18.05 -6.42 19.03
N TRP A 91 18.93 -5.68 18.34
CA TRP A 91 18.68 -5.23 16.96
C TRP A 91 19.20 -6.29 15.98
N SER A 92 18.29 -7.16 15.51
CA SER A 92 18.59 -8.21 14.53
C SER A 92 17.58 -8.14 13.39
N PRO A 93 17.68 -7.15 12.48
CA PRO A 93 16.72 -6.98 11.39
C PRO A 93 16.73 -8.23 10.51
N LEU A 94 15.53 -8.76 10.24
CA LEU A 94 15.37 -9.85 9.29
C LEU A 94 15.39 -9.27 7.87
N PRO A 95 16.05 -9.95 6.90
CA PRO A 95 15.96 -9.54 5.52
C PRO A 95 14.50 -9.67 5.07
N VAL A 96 14.03 -8.65 4.35
CA VAL A 96 12.65 -8.57 3.86
C VAL A 96 12.67 -8.38 2.36
N GLU A 97 11.78 -9.09 1.68
CA GLU A 97 11.48 -8.89 0.27
C GLU A 97 10.13 -8.19 0.14
N GLU A 98 10.10 -7.18 -0.73
CA GLU A 98 8.88 -6.47 -1.11
C GLU A 98 8.55 -6.74 -2.58
N SER A 99 7.28 -7.05 -2.86
CA SER A 99 6.83 -7.26 -4.23
C SER A 99 5.41 -6.76 -4.44
N MET A 100 5.14 -6.16 -5.59
CA MET A 100 3.79 -5.74 -5.95
C MET A 100 2.93 -6.97 -6.24
N VAL A 101 1.80 -7.09 -5.55
CA VAL A 101 0.81 -8.15 -5.72
C VAL A 101 -0.53 -7.55 -6.09
N TRP A 102 -1.16 -8.11 -7.12
CA TRP A 102 -2.48 -7.71 -7.59
C TRP A 102 -3.52 -8.76 -7.19
N ALA A 103 -4.78 -8.31 -7.14
CA ALA A 103 -5.88 -9.22 -6.93
C ALA A 103 -5.98 -10.25 -8.06
N ARG A 104 -6.45 -11.45 -7.73
CA ARG A 104 -6.65 -12.54 -8.68
C ARG A 104 -8.01 -12.43 -9.36
N GLU A 105 -9.00 -11.89 -8.66
CA GLU A 105 -10.34 -11.70 -9.18
C GLU A 105 -11.07 -10.53 -8.50
N VAL A 106 -12.15 -10.10 -9.15
CA VAL A 106 -13.15 -9.19 -8.58
C VAL A 106 -14.31 -10.04 -8.06
N ALA A 107 -14.36 -10.24 -6.74
CA ALA A 107 -15.31 -11.12 -6.06
C ALA A 107 -16.73 -10.54 -6.00
N ALA A 108 -16.85 -9.22 -5.92
CA ALA A 108 -18.12 -8.50 -6.00
C ALA A 108 -17.90 -7.12 -6.63
N PHE A 109 -18.90 -6.61 -7.34
CA PHE A 109 -18.88 -5.25 -7.87
C PHE A 109 -20.30 -4.73 -8.03
N GLY A 110 -20.47 -3.41 -7.87
CA GLY A 110 -21.76 -2.77 -8.01
C GLY A 110 -21.72 -1.35 -7.47
N GLU A 111 -22.84 -0.93 -6.91
CA GLU A 111 -23.02 0.39 -6.35
C GLU A 111 -23.51 0.31 -4.90
N VAL A 112 -23.05 1.24 -4.08
CA VAL A 112 -23.40 1.36 -2.65
C VAL A 112 -23.57 2.83 -2.29
N ALA A 113 -24.05 3.12 -1.07
CA ALA A 113 -24.04 4.47 -0.54
C ALA A 113 -22.60 5.00 -0.38
N SER A 114 -22.36 6.25 -0.80
CA SER A 114 -21.06 6.91 -0.65
C SER A 114 -20.74 7.25 0.81
N GLU A 115 -21.77 7.55 1.59
CA GLU A 115 -21.66 7.89 3.00
C GLU A 115 -21.70 6.66 3.93
N GLY A 116 -21.39 6.88 5.21
CA GLY A 116 -21.42 5.86 6.23
C GLY A 116 -20.14 5.03 6.34
N ALA A 117 -20.18 4.05 7.23
CA ALA A 117 -19.09 3.12 7.45
C ALA A 117 -18.82 2.30 6.17
N LEU A 118 -17.54 2.01 5.91
CA LEU A 118 -17.18 1.09 4.84
C LEU A 118 -17.45 -0.33 5.33
N GLU A 119 -18.40 -1.01 4.70
CA GLU A 119 -18.81 -2.36 5.06
C GLU A 119 -18.59 -3.33 3.90
N TRP A 120 -18.55 -4.62 4.24
CA TRP A 120 -18.58 -5.67 3.24
C TRP A 120 -20.01 -5.84 2.70
N VAL A 121 -20.20 -5.57 1.42
CA VAL A 121 -21.45 -5.84 0.71
C VAL A 121 -21.24 -7.01 -0.25
N ALA A 122 -21.84 -8.17 0.07
CA ALA A 122 -21.70 -9.38 -0.75
C ALA A 122 -22.43 -9.27 -2.10
N PHE A 123 -23.56 -8.57 -2.11
CA PHE A 123 -24.41 -8.35 -3.28
C PHE A 123 -24.70 -6.85 -3.40
N PRO A 124 -23.73 -6.04 -3.86
CA PRO A 124 -23.94 -4.62 -4.07
C PRO A 124 -25.02 -4.41 -5.14
N GLU A 125 -25.66 -3.25 -5.11
CA GLU A 125 -26.70 -2.93 -6.07
C GLU A 125 -26.13 -2.86 -7.50
N THR A 126 -26.98 -3.07 -8.50
CA THR A 126 -26.55 -2.86 -9.88
C THR A 126 -26.19 -1.40 -10.10
N MET A 127 -25.08 -1.14 -10.80
CA MET A 127 -24.66 0.22 -11.16
C MET A 127 -25.74 0.92 -12.00
N GLN A 128 -26.32 1.97 -11.45
CA GLN A 128 -27.29 2.84 -12.12
C GLN A 128 -26.78 4.27 -12.22
N THR A 129 -26.14 4.75 -11.14
CA THR A 129 -25.61 6.11 -11.01
C THR A 129 -24.10 6.14 -10.81
N ALA A 130 -23.46 4.97 -10.84
CA ALA A 130 -22.02 4.80 -10.91
C ALA A 130 -21.64 4.03 -12.18
N LYS A 131 -20.37 4.18 -12.58
CA LYS A 131 -19.76 3.50 -13.73
C LYS A 131 -18.40 2.99 -13.32
N CYS A 132 -18.08 1.77 -13.71
CA CYS A 132 -16.75 1.18 -13.61
C CYS A 132 -16.51 0.32 -14.85
N VAL A 133 -15.88 0.90 -15.88
CA VAL A 133 -15.60 0.24 -17.16
C VAL A 133 -14.22 -0.42 -17.09
N ARG A 134 -14.07 -1.60 -17.71
CA ARG A 134 -12.83 -2.40 -17.71
C ARG A 134 -12.33 -2.74 -16.30
N ARG A 135 -13.22 -3.25 -15.44
CA ARG A 135 -12.90 -3.63 -14.05
C ARG A 135 -11.83 -4.73 -13.94
N GLU A 136 -11.62 -5.50 -15.00
CA GLU A 136 -10.50 -6.43 -15.09
C GLU A 136 -9.13 -5.74 -15.03
N ALA A 137 -9.06 -4.43 -15.29
CA ALA A 137 -7.83 -3.64 -15.17
C ALA A 137 -7.22 -3.66 -13.76
N PHE A 138 -8.05 -3.82 -12.72
CA PHE A 138 -7.57 -3.98 -11.33
C PHE A 138 -6.71 -5.24 -11.14
N LEU A 139 -6.76 -6.20 -12.08
CA LEU A 139 -6.06 -7.48 -12.01
C LEU A 139 -4.79 -7.51 -12.88
N THR A 140 -4.58 -6.53 -13.76
CA THR A 140 -3.54 -6.59 -14.81
C THR A 140 -2.28 -5.80 -14.50
N GLY A 141 -2.23 -5.16 -13.32
CA GLY A 141 -1.07 -4.43 -12.84
C GLY A 141 -0.68 -3.22 -13.68
N GLY A 142 -1.66 -2.36 -13.99
CA GLY A 142 -1.42 -1.10 -14.70
C GLY A 142 -1.13 -1.25 -16.20
N LYS A 143 -1.27 -2.46 -16.78
CA LYS A 143 -1.21 -2.67 -18.25
C LYS A 143 -2.39 -2.02 -18.98
N THR A 144 -3.49 -1.86 -18.27
CA THR A 144 -4.74 -1.23 -18.71
C THR A 144 -5.29 -0.40 -17.55
N HIS A 145 -6.18 0.54 -17.83
CA HIS A 145 -6.88 1.31 -16.80
C HIS A 145 -8.39 1.03 -16.80
N SER A 146 -8.99 1.15 -15.62
CA SER A 146 -10.44 1.24 -15.45
C SER A 146 -10.88 2.70 -15.55
N LEU A 147 -12.08 2.95 -16.08
CA LEU A 147 -12.72 4.28 -16.02
C LEU A 147 -13.84 4.24 -14.99
N VAL A 148 -13.77 5.14 -14.01
CA VAL A 148 -14.73 5.24 -12.91
C VAL A 148 -15.39 6.61 -12.90
N GLN A 149 -16.70 6.64 -12.65
CA GLN A 149 -17.49 7.86 -12.48
C GLN A 149 -18.68 7.55 -11.54
N THR A 150 -19.11 8.53 -10.75
CA THR A 150 -20.30 8.51 -9.90
C THR A 150 -21.09 9.79 -10.15
N THR A 151 -22.20 9.71 -10.89
CA THR A 151 -23.01 10.88 -11.25
C THR A 151 -23.95 11.33 -10.13
N ASP A 152 -24.15 10.49 -9.12
CA ASP A 152 -24.88 10.81 -7.90
C ASP A 152 -23.90 10.87 -6.72
N GLU A 153 -23.85 12.01 -6.02
CA GLU A 153 -22.93 12.25 -4.90
C GLU A 153 -23.22 11.35 -3.68
N VAL A 154 -24.46 10.86 -3.52
CA VAL A 154 -24.81 9.93 -2.43
C VAL A 154 -24.48 8.48 -2.75
N ARG A 155 -23.90 8.21 -3.92
CA ARG A 155 -23.58 6.87 -4.40
C ARG A 155 -22.11 6.72 -4.75
N ALA A 156 -21.64 5.48 -4.65
CA ALA A 156 -20.25 5.13 -4.89
C ALA A 156 -20.13 3.85 -5.70
N ALA A 157 -19.14 3.81 -6.60
CA ALA A 157 -18.70 2.58 -7.23
C ALA A 157 -18.04 1.68 -6.16
N TYR A 158 -18.39 0.39 -6.17
CA TYR A 158 -17.95 -0.56 -5.16
C TYR A 158 -17.37 -1.80 -5.79
N LEU A 159 -16.22 -2.27 -5.29
CA LEU A 159 -15.57 -3.50 -5.69
C LEU A 159 -15.03 -4.25 -4.45
N VAL A 160 -15.02 -5.57 -4.53
CA VAL A 160 -14.25 -6.44 -3.64
C VAL A 160 -13.22 -7.18 -4.47
N LEU A 161 -11.95 -6.95 -4.15
CA LEU A 161 -10.81 -7.58 -4.80
C LEU A 161 -10.33 -8.77 -3.95
N ASP A 162 -10.30 -9.99 -4.50
CA ASP A 162 -9.76 -11.18 -3.82
C ASP A 162 -8.34 -11.46 -4.31
N PHE A 163 -7.36 -11.42 -3.41
CA PHE A 163 -5.96 -11.79 -3.68
C PHE A 163 -5.76 -13.30 -3.75
N GLY A 164 -6.76 -14.09 -3.38
CA GLY A 164 -6.80 -15.55 -3.38
C GLY A 164 -6.04 -16.20 -2.22
N ARG A 165 -5.35 -15.40 -1.41
CA ARG A 165 -4.65 -15.82 -0.18
C ARG A 165 -4.49 -14.63 0.76
N LEU A 166 -4.13 -14.90 2.01
CA LEU A 166 -3.84 -13.85 2.98
C LEU A 166 -2.48 -13.21 2.67
N LEU A 167 -2.49 -11.88 2.56
CA LEU A 167 -1.30 -11.06 2.34
C LEU A 167 -1.04 -10.17 3.56
N CYS A 168 0.22 -9.82 3.76
CA CYS A 168 0.63 -8.74 4.64
C CYS A 168 1.49 -7.77 3.83
N GLY A 169 1.12 -6.50 3.79
CA GLY A 169 1.80 -5.53 2.93
C GLY A 169 1.22 -4.14 2.97
N PHE A 170 1.77 -3.26 2.14
CA PHE A 170 1.39 -1.85 2.08
C PHE A 170 0.39 -1.60 0.94
N PRO A 171 -0.79 -1.01 1.22
CA PRO A 171 -1.75 -0.64 0.20
C PRO A 171 -1.12 0.29 -0.85
N HIS A 172 -1.34 0.01 -2.12
CA HIS A 172 -0.81 0.80 -3.23
C HIS A 172 -1.91 1.20 -4.21
N LEU A 173 -1.85 2.45 -4.65
CA LEU A 173 -2.76 3.05 -5.63
C LEU A 173 -1.95 3.74 -6.73
N ARG A 174 -2.37 3.52 -7.98
CA ARG A 174 -1.95 4.31 -9.13
C ARG A 174 -3.17 4.72 -9.94
N LEU A 175 -3.33 6.03 -10.14
CA LEU A 175 -4.52 6.60 -10.76
C LEU A 175 -4.26 7.98 -11.37
N ARG A 176 -5.14 8.39 -12.26
CA ARG A 176 -5.29 9.79 -12.70
C ARG A 176 -6.62 10.30 -12.17
N GLY A 177 -6.54 11.02 -11.06
CA GLY A 177 -7.70 11.46 -10.28
C GLY A 177 -8.02 12.94 -10.44
N GLN A 178 -9.13 13.31 -9.81
CA GLN A 178 -9.58 14.68 -9.64
C GLN A 178 -9.57 15.04 -8.16
N ALA A 179 -9.26 16.28 -7.85
CA ALA A 179 -9.22 16.76 -6.48
C ALA A 179 -10.56 16.53 -5.76
N GLY A 180 -10.50 15.94 -4.56
CA GLY A 180 -11.69 15.69 -3.74
C GLY A 180 -12.37 14.34 -3.95
N VAL A 181 -12.03 13.59 -5.02
CA VAL A 181 -12.51 12.20 -5.18
C VAL A 181 -12.04 11.35 -4.01
N VAL A 182 -12.95 10.58 -3.42
CA VAL A 182 -12.70 9.76 -2.23
C VAL A 182 -12.62 8.29 -2.61
N ILE A 183 -11.52 7.65 -2.25
CA ILE A 183 -11.31 6.20 -2.37
C ILE A 183 -11.17 5.64 -0.95
N ASP A 184 -12.19 4.94 -0.48
CA ASP A 184 -12.14 4.19 0.77
C ASP A 184 -11.67 2.77 0.50
N LEU A 185 -10.65 2.34 1.26
CA LEU A 185 -10.07 1.01 1.25
C LEU A 185 -10.45 0.29 2.55
N GLY A 186 -10.96 -0.93 2.43
CA GLY A 186 -11.32 -1.79 3.56
C GLY A 186 -10.56 -3.10 3.48
N PHE A 187 -9.93 -3.50 4.57
CA PHE A 187 -9.08 -4.67 4.64
C PHE A 187 -9.79 -5.78 5.41
N ALA A 188 -9.91 -6.96 4.79
CA ALA A 188 -10.63 -8.09 5.34
C ALA A 188 -9.81 -9.39 5.19
N ARG A 189 -9.61 -10.14 6.29
CA ARG A 189 -8.91 -11.44 6.24
C ARG A 189 -9.82 -12.57 5.78
N ALA A 190 -11.12 -12.45 6.05
CA ALA A 190 -12.16 -13.37 5.64
C ALA A 190 -13.31 -12.61 4.97
N SER A 191 -14.17 -13.33 4.25
CA SER A 191 -15.36 -12.73 3.65
C SER A 191 -16.33 -12.25 4.74
N GLY A 192 -16.97 -11.09 4.49
CA GLY A 192 -18.08 -10.60 5.30
C GLY A 192 -17.72 -9.58 6.39
N ALA A 193 -16.45 -9.28 6.66
CA ALA A 193 -16.07 -8.30 7.69
C ALA A 193 -14.86 -7.46 7.29
N VAL A 194 -15.02 -6.14 7.30
CA VAL A 194 -13.90 -5.17 7.17
C VAL A 194 -13.31 -4.94 8.57
N GLU A 195 -12.03 -5.27 8.75
CA GLU A 195 -11.34 -5.21 10.05
C GLU A 195 -10.62 -3.86 10.25
N SER A 196 -10.09 -3.30 9.17
CA SER A 196 -9.43 -2.00 9.17
C SER A 196 -9.72 -1.24 7.88
N ARG A 197 -9.46 0.06 7.88
CA ARG A 197 -9.79 0.94 6.76
C ARG A 197 -8.77 2.03 6.55
N LEU A 198 -8.70 2.53 5.33
CA LEU A 198 -7.87 3.66 4.94
C LEU A 198 -8.58 4.48 3.88
N ARG A 199 -8.70 5.78 4.09
CA ARG A 199 -9.27 6.72 3.12
C ARG A 199 -8.16 7.40 2.33
N TYR A 200 -8.30 7.47 1.02
CA TYR A 200 -7.47 8.28 0.14
C TYR A 200 -8.33 9.35 -0.53
N VAL A 201 -7.98 10.62 -0.36
CA VAL A 201 -8.61 11.75 -1.04
C VAL A 201 -7.66 12.24 -2.12
N CYS A 202 -8.12 12.19 -3.37
CA CYS A 202 -7.32 12.48 -4.54
C CYS A 202 -6.97 13.98 -4.65
N ARG A 203 -5.88 14.26 -5.35
CA ARG A 203 -5.60 15.55 -6.01
C ARG A 203 -5.80 15.40 -7.52
N ASP A 204 -5.61 16.48 -8.26
CA ASP A 204 -5.66 16.43 -9.72
C ASP A 204 -4.45 15.71 -10.32
N GLY A 205 -4.69 14.99 -11.41
CA GLY A 205 -3.66 14.40 -12.27
C GLY A 205 -3.14 13.04 -11.80
N LEU A 206 -1.99 12.65 -12.36
CA LEU A 206 -1.37 11.35 -12.11
C LEU A 206 -0.84 11.29 -10.68
N GLN A 207 -1.21 10.22 -9.98
CA GLN A 207 -0.84 9.93 -8.61
C GLN A 207 -0.40 8.48 -8.50
N GLU A 208 0.71 8.28 -7.80
CA GLU A 208 1.19 6.99 -7.37
C GLU A 208 1.47 7.10 -5.88
N TRP A 209 0.89 6.20 -5.11
CA TRP A 209 0.89 6.28 -3.66
C TRP A 209 0.92 4.90 -3.04
N THR A 210 1.78 4.74 -2.04
CA THR A 210 1.84 3.56 -1.18
C THR A 210 1.63 4.04 0.25
N ALA A 211 0.68 3.44 0.95
CA ALA A 211 0.42 3.76 2.35
C ALA A 211 1.52 3.16 3.25
N PRO A 212 2.05 3.90 4.23
CA PRO A 212 3.05 3.39 5.15
C PRO A 212 2.46 2.50 6.25
N GLN A 213 1.12 2.42 6.38
CA GLN A 213 0.45 1.50 7.29
C GLN A 213 0.41 0.09 6.70
N LEU A 214 0.94 -0.88 7.44
CA LEU A 214 0.87 -2.29 7.09
C LEU A 214 -0.59 -2.78 7.22
N ALA A 215 -1.05 -3.52 6.20
CA ALA A 215 -2.37 -4.14 6.18
C ALA A 215 -2.23 -5.65 6.00
N THR A 216 -3.03 -6.41 6.75
CA THR A 216 -3.18 -7.85 6.56
C THR A 216 -4.56 -8.14 6.00
N CYS A 217 -4.66 -8.60 4.76
CA CYS A 217 -5.94 -8.98 4.17
C CYS A 217 -5.80 -10.03 3.08
N ARG A 218 -6.90 -10.76 2.84
CA ARG A 218 -7.12 -11.52 1.61
C ARG A 218 -7.99 -10.75 0.64
N TYR A 219 -8.91 -9.95 1.18
CA TYR A 219 -9.85 -9.18 0.42
C TYR A 219 -9.64 -7.68 0.66
N LEU A 220 -9.67 -6.92 -0.42
CA LEU A 220 -9.65 -5.46 -0.38
C LEU A 220 -10.96 -4.92 -0.92
N VAL A 221 -11.73 -4.31 -0.04
CA VAL A 221 -12.94 -3.57 -0.37
C VAL A 221 -12.54 -2.18 -0.87
N VAL A 222 -13.04 -1.78 -2.02
CA VAL A 222 -12.77 -0.49 -2.64
C VAL A 222 -14.10 0.22 -2.87
N ARG A 223 -14.28 1.40 -2.28
CA ARG A 223 -15.43 2.28 -2.50
C ARG A 223 -14.95 3.63 -3.04
N ILE A 224 -15.44 4.02 -4.20
CA ILE A 224 -15.04 5.25 -4.90
C ILE A 224 -16.26 6.16 -5.00
N GLY A 225 -16.22 7.31 -4.34
CA GLY A 225 -17.29 8.30 -4.31
C GLY A 225 -16.78 9.70 -4.64
N SER A 226 -17.73 10.64 -4.79
CA SER A 226 -17.43 12.05 -5.14
C SER A 226 -16.63 12.19 -6.45
N CYS A 227 -16.95 11.38 -7.46
CA CYS A 227 -16.28 11.32 -8.76
C CYS A 227 -17.21 11.73 -9.92
N PRO A 228 -17.56 13.01 -10.06
CA PRO A 228 -18.57 13.46 -11.02
C PRO A 228 -18.15 13.31 -12.49
N GLU A 229 -16.85 13.24 -12.78
CA GLU A 229 -16.32 13.01 -14.13
C GLU A 229 -15.54 11.68 -14.20
N ASP A 230 -15.23 11.24 -15.43
CA ASP A 230 -14.44 10.03 -15.65
C ASP A 230 -13.01 10.20 -15.08
N MET A 231 -12.62 9.32 -14.16
CA MET A 231 -11.23 9.16 -13.69
C MET A 231 -10.63 7.84 -14.15
N GLU A 232 -9.30 7.78 -14.26
CA GLU A 232 -8.57 6.55 -14.61
C GLU A 232 -8.00 5.92 -13.35
N ILE A 233 -8.21 4.62 -13.17
CA ILE A 233 -7.52 3.83 -12.15
C ILE A 233 -6.67 2.77 -12.86
N ASP A 234 -5.35 2.90 -12.72
CA ASP A 234 -4.37 1.98 -13.31
C ASP A 234 -4.24 0.72 -12.44
N SER A 235 -4.14 0.90 -11.11
CA SER A 235 -3.99 -0.22 -10.19
C SER A 235 -4.44 0.10 -8.76
N VAL A 236 -4.95 -0.94 -8.11
CA VAL A 236 -5.14 -1.03 -6.66
C VAL A 236 -4.51 -2.36 -6.24
N ALA A 237 -3.50 -2.31 -5.38
CA ALA A 237 -2.62 -3.44 -5.11
C ALA A 237 -2.11 -3.44 -3.67
N LEU A 238 -1.35 -4.47 -3.31
CA LEU A 238 -0.53 -4.51 -2.10
C LEU A 238 0.94 -4.67 -2.49
N VAL A 239 1.81 -3.86 -1.91
CA VAL A 239 3.24 -4.17 -1.84
C VAL A 239 3.39 -5.20 -0.74
N GLU A 240 3.34 -6.48 -1.09
CA GLU A 240 3.49 -7.58 -0.15
C GLU A 240 4.90 -7.57 0.44
N ARG A 241 4.97 -7.65 1.76
CA ARG A 241 6.20 -7.68 2.53
C ARG A 241 6.38 -9.07 3.14
N ARG A 242 7.54 -9.70 2.91
CA ARG A 242 7.85 -11.04 3.43
C ARG A 242 9.24 -11.11 4.01
N VAL A 243 9.39 -11.86 5.11
CA VAL A 243 10.73 -12.24 5.58
C VAL A 243 11.38 -13.16 4.55
N ALA A 244 12.56 -12.78 4.08
CA ALA A 244 13.38 -13.60 3.19
C ALA A 244 13.92 -14.79 3.99
N VAL A 245 13.53 -16.00 3.56
CA VAL A 245 14.00 -17.25 4.17
C VAL A 245 14.57 -18.11 3.05
N GLU A 246 15.85 -18.44 3.17
CA GLU A 246 16.52 -19.33 2.22
C GLU A 246 15.89 -20.74 2.29
N PRO A 247 15.35 -21.27 1.18
CA PRO A 247 14.82 -22.63 1.16
C PRO A 247 15.94 -23.63 1.44
N ARG A 248 15.90 -24.32 2.59
CA ARG A 248 16.94 -25.29 2.98
C ARG A 248 16.77 -26.69 2.39
N GLY A 249 15.70 -26.93 1.64
CA GLY A 249 15.44 -28.22 1.02
C GLY A 249 14.28 -28.14 0.05
N SER A 250 14.26 -29.09 -0.88
CA SER A 250 13.14 -29.37 -1.76
C SER A 250 12.83 -30.87 -1.69
N PHE A 251 11.58 -31.23 -1.95
CA PHE A 251 11.17 -32.62 -2.02
C PHE A 251 10.32 -32.84 -3.27
N THR A 252 10.59 -33.92 -3.99
CA THR A 252 9.85 -34.32 -5.19
C THR A 252 9.09 -35.60 -4.88
N THR A 253 7.76 -35.55 -4.92
CA THR A 253 6.89 -36.72 -4.71
C THR A 253 6.52 -37.37 -6.03
N VAL A 254 6.27 -38.68 -6.02
CA VAL A 254 5.62 -39.38 -7.15
C VAL A 254 4.15 -39.60 -6.77
N GLY A 255 3.23 -38.96 -7.52
CA GLY A 255 1.78 -39.03 -7.31
C GLY A 255 1.14 -37.66 -7.03
N GLU A 256 0.00 -37.36 -7.68
CA GLU A 256 -0.65 -36.03 -7.68
C GLU A 256 -1.10 -35.55 -6.28
N ASP A 257 -1.52 -36.47 -5.40
CA ASP A 257 -2.06 -36.12 -4.09
C ASP A 257 -0.99 -35.57 -3.13
N TRP A 258 0.23 -36.09 -3.20
CA TRP A 258 1.33 -35.67 -2.32
C TRP A 258 1.94 -34.34 -2.77
N GLU A 259 1.98 -34.09 -4.07
CA GLU A 259 2.46 -32.83 -4.62
C GLU A 259 1.53 -31.66 -4.24
N ARG A 260 0.22 -31.92 -4.19
CA ARG A 260 -0.79 -30.94 -3.75
C ARG A 260 -0.70 -30.65 -2.25
N LEU A 261 -0.49 -31.66 -1.42
CA LEU A 261 -0.25 -31.50 0.02
C LEU A 261 1.03 -30.71 0.28
N TRP A 262 2.11 -31.00 -0.44
CA TRP A 262 3.38 -30.26 -0.31
C TRP A 262 3.24 -28.80 -0.74
N ARG A 263 2.64 -28.51 -1.89
CA ARG A 263 2.37 -27.12 -2.32
C ARG A 263 1.53 -26.37 -1.30
N THR A 264 0.58 -27.04 -0.65
CA THR A 264 -0.19 -26.45 0.45
C THR A 264 0.70 -26.12 1.65
N GLY A 265 1.65 -27.00 2.00
CA GLY A 265 2.65 -26.77 3.04
C GLY A 265 3.61 -25.61 2.74
N GLU A 266 4.17 -25.54 1.53
CA GLU A 266 5.00 -24.42 1.07
C GLU A 266 4.22 -23.11 1.09
N GLN A 267 2.98 -23.11 0.60
CA GLN A 267 2.10 -21.93 0.62
C GLN A 267 1.80 -21.49 2.06
N THR A 268 1.52 -22.45 2.95
CA THR A 268 1.27 -22.17 4.38
C THR A 268 2.51 -21.60 5.06
N LEU A 269 3.69 -22.13 4.75
CA LEU A 269 4.97 -21.61 5.25
C LEU A 269 5.26 -20.22 4.70
N ALA A 270 5.00 -19.97 3.41
CA ALA A 270 5.13 -18.64 2.81
C ALA A 270 4.16 -17.63 3.43
N ASP A 271 2.92 -18.03 3.65
CA ASP A 271 1.88 -17.21 4.31
C ASP A 271 2.18 -17.00 5.80
N SER A 272 3.00 -17.86 6.44
CA SER A 272 3.48 -17.69 7.81
C SER A 272 4.73 -16.81 7.93
N ARG A 273 5.34 -16.38 6.81
CA ARG A 273 6.51 -15.45 6.79
C ARG A 273 6.11 -13.98 6.89
N GLN A 274 4.91 -13.72 7.43
CA GLN A 274 4.42 -12.38 7.70
C GLN A 274 5.11 -11.83 8.95
N GLU A 275 5.46 -10.54 8.94
CA GLU A 275 5.82 -9.84 10.17
C GLU A 275 4.55 -9.72 11.04
N GLY A 276 4.69 -10.10 12.32
CA GLY A 276 3.64 -9.97 13.33
C GLY A 276 3.73 -8.68 14.13
#